data_AF-A0A523L3H8-F1
#
_entry.id   AF-A0A523L3H8-F1
#
_cell.length_a   1.000
_cell.length_b   1.000
_cell.length_c   1.000
_cell.angle_alpha   90.00
_cell.angle_beta   90.00
_cell.angle_gamma   90.00
#
_symmetry.space_group_name_H-M   'P 1'
#
loop_
_entity.id
_entity.type
_entity.pdbx_description
1 polymer ?
#
loop_
_entity_poly.entity_id
_entity_poly.type
_entity_poly.pdbx_seq_one_letter_code
_entity_poly.pdbx_strand_id
1 'polypeptide(L)'
;MYTKRFLIFVIFFGLSAQLFGQINARQKSQDRDQLEQGKEGMARDQEELQAFQQAVTEFQEAQQSGDTEKLQETYQGLLASMKRELEQGQAKAEQYKKELQQSSRELRGERRDVRGSREDVDENVDYAEEAQVRNAAQRGDDRRDRKDDKSDLETLAEGLKQQGAILQQLAAPDALTTPDPATAFANANQLMGQFQQLMVADLEASKGEMEEDAKELQEDRRESRSDRRQRYRRNEE
;
A
#
# COMPACT_ATOMS: atom_id res chain seq x y z
N MET A 1 -24.27 -16.00 -66.25
CA MET A 1 -23.55 -16.72 -65.17
C MET A 1 -22.15 -16.15 -65.08
N TYR A 2 -21.63 -15.98 -63.85
CA TYR A 2 -20.37 -15.31 -63.46
C TYR A 2 -20.44 -13.77 -63.63
N THR A 3 -20.18 -12.91 -62.65
CA THR A 3 -19.25 -12.96 -61.51
C THR A 3 -19.77 -12.13 -60.32
N LYS A 4 -20.08 -12.77 -59.19
CA LYS A 4 -20.05 -12.15 -57.86
C LYS A 4 -18.79 -12.68 -57.18
N ARG A 5 -17.87 -11.80 -56.80
CA ARG A 5 -16.79 -11.97 -55.79
C ARG A 5 -15.67 -11.03 -56.19
N PHE A 6 -15.59 -9.86 -55.54
CA PHE A 6 -14.36 -9.11 -55.22
C PHE A 6 -14.78 -7.71 -54.80
N LEU A 7 -15.08 -7.49 -53.51
CA LEU A 7 -14.78 -6.24 -52.79
C LEU A 7 -15.17 -6.33 -51.30
N ILE A 8 -14.58 -7.27 -50.56
CA ILE A 8 -14.60 -7.22 -49.08
C ILE A 8 -13.18 -7.54 -48.65
N PHE A 9 -12.26 -6.58 -48.73
CA PHE A 9 -10.90 -6.75 -48.19
C PHE A 9 -10.15 -5.41 -47.99
N VAL A 10 -10.77 -4.36 -47.43
CA VAL A 10 -10.01 -3.11 -47.09
C VAL A 10 -10.53 -2.39 -45.83
N ILE A 11 -11.12 -3.09 -44.84
CA ILE A 11 -11.50 -2.44 -43.56
C ILE A 11 -11.13 -3.32 -42.37
N PHE A 12 -9.86 -3.69 -42.24
CA PHE A 12 -9.38 -4.43 -41.06
C PHE A 12 -7.97 -4.02 -40.58
N PHE A 13 -7.47 -2.86 -40.99
CA PHE A 13 -6.12 -2.39 -40.64
C PHE A 13 -6.05 -1.05 -39.88
N GLY A 14 -7.19 -0.50 -39.46
CA GLY A 14 -7.26 0.81 -38.80
C GLY A 14 -7.52 0.79 -37.28
N LEU A 15 -7.81 -0.36 -36.67
CA LEU A 15 -8.30 -0.45 -35.28
C LEU A 15 -7.23 -0.74 -34.22
N SER A 16 -6.00 -1.09 -34.61
CA SER A 16 -4.95 -1.44 -33.65
C SER A 16 -4.29 -0.23 -32.97
N ALA A 17 -4.24 0.94 -33.62
CA ALA A 17 -3.58 2.11 -33.06
C ALA A 17 -4.38 2.82 -31.94
N GLN A 18 -5.71 2.64 -31.88
CA GLN A 18 -6.54 3.27 -30.84
C GLN A 18 -6.45 2.55 -29.48
N LEU A 19 -6.07 1.27 -29.45
CA LEU A 19 -6.00 0.47 -28.22
C LEU A 19 -4.77 0.83 -27.36
N PHE A 20 -3.62 1.13 -27.99
CA PHE A 20 -2.39 1.48 -27.25
C PHE A 20 -2.43 2.88 -26.60
N GLY A 21 -3.19 3.81 -27.16
CA GLY A 21 -3.41 5.13 -26.56
C GLY A 21 -4.30 5.08 -25.31
N GLN A 22 -5.26 4.15 -25.26
CA GLN A 22 -6.21 4.01 -24.15
C GLN A 22 -5.58 3.35 -22.91
N ILE A 23 -4.65 2.41 -23.09
CA ILE A 23 -3.99 1.69 -21.97
C ILE A 23 -3.13 2.67 -21.15
N ASN A 24 -2.31 3.48 -21.82
CA ASN A 24 -1.46 4.49 -21.17
C ASN A 24 -2.25 5.60 -20.44
N ALA A 25 -3.47 5.90 -20.90
CA ALA A 25 -4.34 6.87 -20.25
C ALA A 25 -5.02 6.30 -18.99
N ARG A 26 -5.37 5.00 -19.02
CA ARG A 26 -5.96 4.29 -17.87
C ARG A 26 -4.95 4.09 -16.75
N GLN A 27 -3.73 3.64 -17.04
CA GLN A 27 -2.67 3.47 -16.04
C GLN A 27 -2.39 4.78 -15.29
N LYS A 28 -2.18 5.88 -16.03
CA LYS A 28 -1.98 7.21 -15.41
C LYS A 28 -3.15 7.73 -14.57
N SER A 29 -4.38 7.29 -14.87
CA SER A 29 -5.53 7.62 -14.04
C SER A 29 -5.47 6.82 -12.74
N GLN A 30 -5.21 5.51 -12.84
CA GLN A 30 -5.07 4.63 -11.68
C GLN A 30 -3.97 5.10 -10.74
N ASP A 31 -2.78 5.44 -11.25
CA ASP A 31 -1.66 5.95 -10.42
C ASP A 31 -2.05 7.23 -9.66
N ARG A 32 -2.85 8.10 -10.31
CA ARG A 32 -3.33 9.34 -9.68
C ARG A 32 -4.36 9.06 -8.60
N ASP A 33 -5.30 8.17 -8.88
CA ASP A 33 -6.35 7.80 -7.95
C ASP A 33 -5.74 7.12 -6.71
N GLN A 34 -4.69 6.29 -6.88
CA GLN A 34 -3.94 5.68 -5.77
C GLN A 34 -3.20 6.73 -4.92
N LEU A 35 -2.51 7.68 -5.55
CA LEU A 35 -1.85 8.79 -4.84
C LEU A 35 -2.84 9.68 -4.08
N GLU A 36 -4.04 9.90 -4.63
CA GLU A 36 -5.08 10.68 -3.98
C GLU A 36 -5.66 9.93 -2.78
N GLN A 37 -5.96 8.65 -2.93
CA GLN A 37 -6.39 7.78 -1.82
C GLN A 37 -5.33 7.70 -0.71
N GLY A 38 -4.05 7.58 -1.05
CA GLY A 38 -2.95 7.58 -0.08
C GLY A 38 -2.89 8.87 0.74
N LYS A 39 -3.05 10.03 0.08
CA LYS A 39 -3.09 11.33 0.75
C LYS A 39 -4.30 11.49 1.66
N GLU A 40 -5.48 11.07 1.20
CA GLU A 40 -6.70 11.11 2.02
C GLU A 40 -6.58 10.20 3.24
N GLY A 41 -6.00 9.01 3.08
CA GLY A 41 -5.69 8.09 4.17
C GLY A 41 -4.76 8.73 5.19
N MET A 42 -3.65 9.30 4.75
CA MET A 42 -2.70 10.00 5.64
C MET A 42 -3.31 11.19 6.37
N ALA A 43 -4.14 11.99 5.70
CA ALA A 43 -4.81 13.12 6.34
C ALA A 43 -5.72 12.64 7.48
N ARG A 44 -6.45 11.53 7.25
CA ARG A 44 -7.28 10.90 8.27
C ARG A 44 -6.45 10.33 9.42
N ASP A 45 -5.39 9.58 9.13
CA ASP A 45 -4.51 8.99 10.15
C ASP A 45 -3.87 10.11 11.02
N GLN A 46 -3.53 11.26 10.41
CA GLN A 46 -3.06 12.44 11.13
C GLN A 46 -4.14 13.06 12.03
N GLU A 47 -5.38 13.19 11.55
CA GLU A 47 -6.51 13.67 12.35
C GLU A 47 -6.82 12.73 13.52
N GLU A 48 -6.79 11.42 13.29
CA GLU A 48 -7.00 10.39 14.32
C GLU A 48 -5.90 10.43 15.40
N LEU A 49 -4.63 10.60 15.01
CA LEU A 49 -3.53 10.80 15.94
C LEU A 49 -3.70 12.08 16.78
N GLN A 50 -4.12 13.19 16.18
CA GLN A 50 -4.36 14.44 16.90
C GLN A 50 -5.53 14.30 17.90
N ALA A 51 -6.63 13.67 17.48
CA ALA A 51 -7.76 13.40 18.34
C ALA A 51 -7.36 12.49 19.52
N PHE A 52 -6.54 11.47 19.26
CA PHE A 52 -6.01 10.60 20.32
C PHE A 52 -5.15 11.36 21.32
N GLN A 53 -4.22 12.21 20.85
CA GLN A 53 -3.38 13.05 21.70
C GLN A 53 -4.19 14.01 22.58
N GLN A 54 -5.23 14.60 22.01
CA GLN A 54 -6.14 15.47 22.76
C GLN A 54 -6.87 14.68 23.85
N ALA A 55 -7.42 13.49 23.52
CA ALA A 55 -8.10 12.65 24.50
C ALA A 55 -7.17 12.18 25.63
N VAL A 56 -5.89 11.89 25.35
CA VAL A 56 -4.88 11.60 26.38
C VAL A 56 -4.66 12.80 27.31
N THR A 57 -4.59 14.01 26.74
CA THR A 57 -4.45 15.25 27.54
C THR A 57 -5.67 15.45 28.44
N GLU A 58 -6.88 15.30 27.89
CA GLU A 58 -8.13 15.43 28.66
C GLU A 58 -8.23 14.39 29.78
N PHE A 59 -7.78 13.16 29.54
CA PHE A 59 -7.67 12.11 30.56
C PHE A 59 -6.71 12.51 31.68
N GLN A 60 -5.54 13.06 31.36
CA GLN A 60 -4.56 13.55 32.34
C GLN A 60 -5.09 14.73 33.16
N GLU A 61 -5.80 15.66 32.53
CA GLU A 61 -6.44 16.79 33.23
C GLU A 61 -7.56 16.31 34.17
N ALA A 62 -8.39 15.37 33.73
CA ALA A 62 -9.43 14.76 34.55
C ALA A 62 -8.82 14.04 35.77
N GLN A 63 -7.70 13.33 35.57
CA GLN A 63 -6.95 12.71 36.65
C GLN A 63 -6.43 13.75 37.66
N GLN A 64 -5.82 14.84 37.19
CA GLN A 64 -5.25 15.88 38.06
C GLN A 64 -6.31 16.65 38.84
N SER A 65 -7.48 16.88 38.22
CA SER A 65 -8.61 17.57 38.85
C SER A 65 -9.44 16.67 39.77
N GLY A 66 -9.25 15.36 39.70
CA GLY A 66 -10.04 14.39 40.46
C GLY A 66 -11.48 14.23 39.95
N ASP A 67 -11.75 14.66 38.71
CA ASP A 67 -13.05 14.52 38.07
C ASP A 67 -13.24 13.07 37.59
N THR A 68 -13.83 12.23 38.46
CA THR A 68 -13.98 10.80 38.20
C THR A 68 -14.92 10.48 37.03
N GLU A 69 -15.92 11.33 36.78
CA GLU A 69 -16.87 11.14 35.68
C GLU A 69 -16.16 11.39 34.35
N LYS A 70 -15.51 12.56 34.22
CA LYS A 70 -14.73 12.90 33.02
C LYS A 70 -13.56 11.93 32.80
N LEU A 71 -12.93 11.48 33.88
CA LEU A 71 -11.84 10.49 33.81
C LEU A 71 -12.34 9.17 33.21
N GLN A 72 -13.49 8.68 33.66
CA GLN A 72 -14.06 7.45 33.12
C GLN A 72 -14.52 7.62 31.67
N GLU A 73 -15.17 8.75 31.35
CA GLU A 73 -15.60 9.07 29.98
C GLU A 73 -14.42 9.10 29.00
N THR A 74 -13.40 9.90 29.31
CA THR A 74 -12.19 10.03 28.47
C THR A 74 -11.45 8.70 28.34
N TYR A 75 -11.37 7.91 29.42
CA TYR A 75 -10.77 6.58 29.37
C TYR A 75 -11.50 5.63 28.43
N GLN A 76 -12.84 5.57 28.50
CA GLN A 76 -13.63 4.73 27.61
C GLN A 76 -13.55 5.22 26.15
N GLY A 77 -13.50 6.54 25.94
CA GLY A 77 -13.26 7.14 24.63
C GLY A 77 -11.93 6.72 24.03
N LEU A 78 -10.85 6.74 24.83
CA LEU A 78 -9.53 6.27 24.42
C LEU A 78 -9.55 4.79 24.04
N LEU A 79 -10.11 3.91 24.89
CA LEU A 79 -10.23 2.48 24.59
C LEU A 79 -11.00 2.22 23.28
N ALA A 80 -12.09 2.95 23.07
CA ALA A 80 -12.85 2.85 21.83
C ALA A 80 -12.04 3.31 20.61
N SER A 81 -11.25 4.39 20.73
CA SER A 81 -10.38 4.86 19.66
C SER A 81 -9.28 3.85 19.33
N MET A 82 -8.61 3.29 20.35
CA MET A 82 -7.58 2.26 20.17
C MET A 82 -8.14 1.00 19.51
N LYS A 83 -9.36 0.61 19.89
CA LYS A 83 -10.04 -0.53 19.26
C LYS A 83 -10.34 -0.28 17.79
N ARG A 84 -10.84 0.92 17.44
CA ARG A 84 -11.08 1.28 16.04
C ARG A 84 -9.78 1.26 15.24
N GLU A 85 -8.71 1.85 15.75
CA GLU A 85 -7.38 1.84 15.12
C GLU A 85 -6.93 0.40 14.82
N LEU A 86 -7.02 -0.48 15.82
CA LEU A 86 -6.66 -1.89 15.67
C LEU A 86 -7.51 -2.61 14.61
N GLU A 87 -8.82 -2.36 14.58
CA GLU A 87 -9.74 -2.94 13.59
C GLU A 87 -9.43 -2.43 12.17
N GLN A 88 -9.13 -1.14 12.02
CA GLN A 88 -8.72 -0.55 10.74
C GLN A 88 -7.41 -1.16 10.25
N GLY A 89 -6.40 -1.26 11.12
CA GLY A 89 -5.12 -1.86 10.78
C GLY A 89 -5.21 -3.36 10.47
N GLN A 90 -6.06 -4.11 11.16
CA GLN A 90 -6.35 -5.51 10.82
C GLN A 90 -6.99 -5.63 9.42
N ALA A 91 -7.91 -4.72 9.06
CA ALA A 91 -8.49 -4.70 7.73
C ALA A 91 -7.43 -4.40 6.65
N LYS A 92 -6.54 -3.43 6.89
CA LYS A 92 -5.38 -3.12 6.02
C LYS A 92 -4.49 -4.36 5.85
N ALA A 93 -4.14 -5.05 6.93
CA ALA A 93 -3.30 -6.26 6.89
C ALA A 93 -3.95 -7.41 6.09
N GLU A 94 -5.27 -7.60 6.20
CA GLU A 94 -5.99 -8.60 5.41
C GLU A 94 -6.04 -8.24 3.92
N GLN A 95 -6.07 -6.96 3.58
CA GLN A 95 -5.95 -6.50 2.20
C GLN A 95 -4.55 -6.80 1.64
N TYR A 96 -3.48 -6.40 2.35
CA TYR A 96 -2.09 -6.68 1.93
C TYR A 96 -1.82 -8.18 1.77
N LYS A 97 -2.38 -9.04 2.64
CA LYS A 97 -2.31 -10.50 2.46
C LYS A 97 -2.92 -10.96 1.14
N LYS A 98 -4.06 -10.39 0.72
CA LYS A 98 -4.73 -10.76 -0.54
C LYS A 98 -3.91 -10.29 -1.74
N GLU A 99 -3.37 -9.08 -1.68
CA GLU A 99 -2.50 -8.52 -2.72
C GLU A 99 -1.24 -9.36 -2.88
N LEU A 100 -0.54 -9.68 -1.79
CA LEU A 100 0.65 -10.55 -1.82
C LEU A 100 0.35 -11.95 -2.40
N GLN A 101 -0.83 -12.51 -2.11
CA GLN A 101 -1.28 -13.77 -2.70
C GLN A 101 -1.55 -13.65 -4.19
N GLN A 102 -2.11 -12.53 -4.65
CA GLN A 102 -2.34 -12.25 -6.06
C GLN A 102 -1.01 -12.10 -6.80
N SER A 103 -0.09 -11.26 -6.33
CA SER A 103 1.25 -11.08 -6.92
C SER A 103 2.01 -12.42 -6.97
N SER A 104 1.86 -13.26 -5.94
CA SER A 104 2.42 -14.61 -5.93
C SER A 104 1.83 -15.56 -6.97
N ARG A 105 0.55 -15.40 -7.33
CA ARG A 105 -0.11 -16.20 -8.39
C ARG A 105 0.31 -15.72 -9.77
N GLU A 106 0.40 -14.41 -9.97
CA GLU A 106 0.84 -13.79 -11.23
C GLU A 106 2.27 -14.23 -11.58
N LEU A 107 3.20 -14.14 -10.63
CA LEU A 107 4.57 -14.66 -10.74
C LEU A 107 4.63 -16.16 -11.11
N ARG A 108 3.66 -16.97 -10.69
CA ARG A 108 3.60 -18.39 -11.03
C ARG A 108 3.00 -18.62 -12.43
N GLY A 109 2.00 -17.85 -12.82
CA GLY A 109 1.39 -17.87 -14.15
C GLY A 109 2.41 -17.47 -15.22
N GLU A 110 3.08 -16.35 -15.02
CA GLU A 110 4.11 -15.85 -15.94
C GLU A 110 5.29 -16.83 -16.11
N ARG A 111 5.70 -17.51 -15.03
CA ARG A 111 6.67 -18.62 -15.12
C ARG A 111 6.19 -19.80 -15.96
N ARG A 112 4.88 -20.10 -15.94
CA ARG A 112 4.28 -21.17 -16.74
C ARG A 112 4.22 -20.78 -18.21
N ASP A 113 3.81 -19.55 -18.49
CA ASP A 113 3.64 -19.04 -19.85
C ASP A 113 4.98 -18.85 -20.55
N VAL A 114 6.02 -18.39 -19.85
CA VAL A 114 7.38 -18.33 -20.42
C VAL A 114 7.95 -19.73 -20.65
N ARG A 115 7.61 -20.73 -19.82
CA ARG A 115 8.06 -22.10 -20.05
C ARG A 115 7.36 -22.73 -21.26
N GLY A 116 6.07 -22.48 -21.46
CA GLY A 116 5.33 -22.91 -22.65
C GLY A 116 5.80 -22.20 -23.92
N SER A 117 6.01 -20.89 -23.84
CA SER A 117 6.50 -20.09 -24.98
C SER A 117 7.90 -20.53 -25.43
N ARG A 118 8.76 -21.00 -24.52
CA ARG A 118 10.12 -21.50 -24.84
C ARG A 118 10.11 -22.78 -25.67
N GLU A 119 9.00 -23.52 -25.67
CA GLU A 119 8.80 -24.72 -26.48
C GLU A 119 8.38 -24.37 -27.92
N ASP A 120 7.87 -23.15 -28.15
CA ASP A 120 7.34 -22.66 -29.43
C ASP A 120 8.24 -21.61 -30.13
N VAL A 121 9.40 -21.23 -29.57
CA VAL A 121 10.30 -20.23 -30.21
C VAL A 121 11.17 -20.89 -31.28
N ASP A 122 10.69 -20.84 -32.52
CA ASP A 122 11.45 -21.16 -33.73
C ASP A 122 12.18 -19.90 -34.28
N GLU A 123 13.46 -20.10 -34.63
CA GLU A 123 14.26 -19.41 -35.67
C GLU A 123 14.51 -17.88 -35.72
N ASN A 124 14.43 -17.09 -34.64
CA ASN A 124 14.97 -15.71 -34.65
C ASN A 124 15.83 -15.37 -33.41
N VAL A 125 17.15 -15.45 -33.58
CA VAL A 125 18.17 -15.37 -32.50
C VAL A 125 18.31 -13.96 -31.91
N ASP A 126 18.25 -12.91 -32.74
CA ASP A 126 18.49 -11.53 -32.27
C ASP A 126 17.33 -10.97 -31.43
N TYR A 127 16.09 -11.37 -31.72
CA TYR A 127 14.91 -11.00 -30.91
C TYR A 127 14.82 -11.81 -29.61
N ALA A 128 15.35 -13.04 -29.60
CA ALA A 128 15.29 -13.94 -28.44
C ALA A 128 16.20 -13.47 -27.29
N GLU A 129 17.36 -12.90 -27.60
CA GLU A 129 18.32 -12.44 -26.59
C GLU A 129 17.85 -11.14 -25.91
N GLU A 130 17.34 -10.16 -26.68
CA GLU A 130 16.79 -8.92 -26.14
C GLU A 130 15.51 -9.15 -25.31
N ALA A 131 14.67 -10.10 -25.73
CA ALA A 131 13.50 -10.54 -24.97
C ALA A 131 13.89 -11.27 -23.67
N GLN A 132 14.97 -12.05 -23.66
CA GLN A 132 15.45 -12.73 -22.46
C GLN A 132 16.01 -11.76 -21.42
N VAL A 133 16.74 -10.72 -21.83
CA VAL A 133 17.28 -9.70 -20.92
C VAL A 133 16.15 -8.88 -20.30
N ARG A 134 15.16 -8.45 -21.09
CA ARG A 134 13.97 -7.73 -20.55
C ARG A 134 13.15 -8.59 -19.59
N ASN A 135 12.89 -9.85 -19.96
CA ASN A 135 12.19 -10.78 -19.06
C ASN A 135 12.99 -11.07 -17.78
N ALA A 136 14.32 -11.06 -17.82
CA ALA A 136 15.16 -11.25 -16.64
C ALA A 136 15.15 -10.04 -15.70
N ALA A 137 15.14 -8.82 -16.26
CA ALA A 137 15.01 -7.58 -15.51
C ALA A 137 13.63 -7.46 -14.83
N GLN A 138 12.54 -7.67 -15.58
CA GLN A 138 11.17 -7.65 -15.05
C GLN A 138 10.97 -8.63 -13.89
N ARG A 139 11.50 -9.85 -14.03
CA ARG A 139 11.48 -10.86 -12.95
C ARG A 139 12.33 -10.50 -11.74
N GLY A 140 13.30 -9.60 -11.91
CA GLY A 140 14.10 -9.05 -10.82
C GLY A 140 13.27 -8.07 -9.99
N ASP A 141 12.53 -7.21 -10.68
CA ASP A 141 11.65 -6.20 -10.08
C ASP A 141 10.46 -6.86 -9.39
N ASP A 142 9.73 -7.77 -10.05
CA ASP A 142 8.58 -8.47 -9.44
C ASP A 142 8.95 -9.28 -8.16
N ARG A 143 10.23 -9.69 -8.04
CA ARG A 143 10.74 -10.36 -6.84
C ARG A 143 11.06 -9.39 -5.72
N ARG A 144 11.51 -8.19 -6.08
CA ARG A 144 11.82 -7.11 -5.13
C ARG A 144 10.52 -6.58 -4.56
N ASP A 145 9.55 -6.23 -5.40
CA ASP A 145 8.24 -5.71 -5.00
C ASP A 145 7.56 -6.67 -4.02
N ARG A 146 7.50 -7.97 -4.39
CA ARG A 146 6.95 -9.00 -3.51
C ARG A 146 7.68 -9.13 -2.16
N LYS A 147 9.00 -8.89 -2.15
CA LYS A 147 9.79 -8.98 -0.91
C LYS A 147 9.48 -7.78 -0.02
N ASP A 148 9.30 -6.62 -0.61
CA ASP A 148 8.99 -5.37 0.08
C ASP A 148 7.54 -5.44 0.62
N ASP A 149 6.55 -5.85 -0.19
CA ASP A 149 5.17 -6.14 0.24
C ASP A 149 5.11 -7.08 1.47
N LYS A 150 5.99 -8.09 1.48
CA LYS A 150 6.08 -9.06 2.59
C LYS A 150 6.66 -8.41 3.84
N SER A 151 7.68 -7.57 3.68
CA SER A 151 8.33 -6.84 4.76
C SER A 151 7.35 -5.86 5.41
N ASP A 152 6.54 -5.18 4.62
CA ASP A 152 5.58 -4.18 5.10
C ASP A 152 4.43 -4.87 5.84
N LEU A 153 3.93 -5.99 5.30
CA LEU A 153 2.95 -6.81 5.99
C LEU A 153 3.47 -7.36 7.33
N GLU A 154 4.74 -7.76 7.40
CA GLU A 154 5.37 -8.24 8.64
C GLU A 154 5.50 -7.12 9.67
N THR A 155 5.87 -5.92 9.23
CA THR A 155 6.00 -4.72 10.07
C THR A 155 4.64 -4.30 10.63
N LEU A 156 3.62 -4.22 9.76
CA LEU A 156 2.24 -3.95 10.16
C LEU A 156 1.72 -5.00 11.15
N ALA A 157 1.97 -6.28 10.90
CA ALA A 157 1.50 -7.35 11.79
C ALA A 157 2.12 -7.26 13.20
N GLU A 158 3.41 -6.93 13.30
CA GLU A 158 4.07 -6.75 14.60
C GLU A 158 3.56 -5.48 15.31
N GLY A 159 3.35 -4.38 14.58
CA GLY A 159 2.72 -3.16 15.11
C GLY A 159 1.33 -3.43 15.70
N LEU A 160 0.45 -4.10 14.95
CA LEU A 160 -0.90 -4.48 15.41
C LEU A 160 -0.90 -5.37 16.64
N LYS A 161 0.07 -6.30 16.72
CA LYS A 161 0.23 -7.17 17.88
C LYS A 161 0.61 -6.36 19.12
N GLN A 162 1.51 -5.37 18.99
CA GLN A 162 1.89 -4.49 20.09
C GLN A 162 0.72 -3.60 20.51
N GLN A 163 0.04 -2.96 19.56
CA GLN A 163 -1.18 -2.17 19.80
C GLN A 163 -2.25 -2.99 20.52
N GLY A 164 -2.51 -4.22 20.07
CA GLY A 164 -3.47 -5.13 20.69
C GLY A 164 -3.09 -5.53 22.11
N ALA A 165 -1.80 -5.78 22.38
CA ALA A 165 -1.31 -6.09 23.72
C ALA A 165 -1.44 -4.90 24.68
N ILE A 166 -1.24 -3.67 24.19
CA ILE A 166 -1.46 -2.45 24.97
C ILE A 166 -2.95 -2.28 25.29
N LEU A 167 -3.81 -2.40 24.27
CA LEU A 167 -5.26 -2.30 24.45
C LEU A 167 -5.77 -3.34 25.45
N GLN A 168 -5.28 -4.58 25.39
CA GLN A 168 -5.68 -5.63 26.32
C GLN A 168 -5.30 -5.28 27.78
N GLN A 169 -4.13 -4.68 28.00
CA GLN A 169 -3.69 -4.26 29.33
C GLN A 169 -4.54 -3.12 29.89
N LEU A 170 -4.87 -2.12 29.06
CA LEU A 170 -5.74 -1.00 29.47
C LEU A 170 -7.20 -1.45 29.65
N ALA A 171 -7.70 -2.36 28.83
CA ALA A 171 -9.07 -2.86 28.95
C ALA A 171 -9.28 -3.82 30.13
N ALA A 172 -8.22 -4.17 30.89
CA ALA A 172 -8.35 -5.03 32.05
C ALA A 172 -9.24 -4.37 33.12
N PRO A 173 -10.12 -5.14 33.80
CA PRO A 173 -11.04 -4.58 34.80
C PRO A 173 -10.35 -3.78 35.90
N ASP A 174 -9.13 -4.20 36.26
CA ASP A 174 -8.37 -3.62 37.37
C ASP A 174 -7.38 -2.53 36.92
N ALA A 175 -7.38 -2.14 35.65
CA ALA A 175 -6.36 -1.24 35.07
C ALA A 175 -6.28 0.12 35.77
N LEU A 176 -7.41 0.64 36.29
CA LEU A 176 -7.49 1.91 37.02
C LEU A 176 -7.83 1.73 38.51
N THR A 177 -8.11 0.52 38.98
CA THR A 177 -8.64 0.26 40.33
C THR A 177 -7.68 -0.53 41.21
N THR A 178 -6.37 -0.48 40.91
CA THR A 178 -5.36 -1.14 41.73
C THR A 178 -5.28 -0.51 43.14
N PRO A 179 -4.72 -1.23 44.14
CA PRO A 179 -4.58 -0.69 45.49
C PRO A 179 -3.76 0.59 45.58
N ASP A 180 -2.96 0.89 44.55
CA ASP A 180 -2.21 2.15 44.40
C ASP A 180 -2.64 2.87 43.11
N PRO A 181 -3.64 3.77 43.20
CA PRO A 181 -4.15 4.51 42.06
C PRO A 181 -3.07 5.31 41.32
N ALA A 182 -2.07 5.84 42.03
CA ALA A 182 -1.00 6.61 41.40
C ALA A 182 -0.17 5.73 40.44
N THR A 183 0.13 4.49 40.86
CA THR A 183 0.81 3.52 40.01
C THR A 183 -0.07 3.06 38.85
N ALA A 184 -1.37 2.84 39.07
CA ALA A 184 -2.32 2.51 38.00
C ALA A 184 -2.34 3.59 36.91
N PHE A 185 -2.47 4.85 37.30
CA PHE A 185 -2.48 5.97 36.34
C PHE A 185 -1.13 6.18 35.64
N ALA A 186 -0.01 6.00 36.35
CA ALA A 186 1.30 6.05 35.72
C ALA A 186 1.45 4.98 34.64
N ASN A 187 1.01 3.75 34.91
CA ASN A 187 1.01 2.67 33.94
C ASN A 187 0.08 2.95 32.76
N ALA A 188 -1.14 3.44 33.02
CA ALA A 188 -2.09 3.80 31.96
C ALA A 188 -1.54 4.88 31.03
N ASN A 189 -0.96 5.95 31.58
CA ASN A 189 -0.31 7.01 30.81
C ASN A 189 0.87 6.49 29.99
N GLN A 190 1.69 5.60 30.56
CA GLN A 190 2.80 4.98 29.84
C GLN A 190 2.29 4.16 28.65
N LEU A 191 1.27 3.33 28.86
CA LEU A 191 0.67 2.48 27.82
C LEU A 191 0.02 3.32 26.70
N MET A 192 -0.71 4.39 27.05
CA MET A 192 -1.26 5.33 26.07
C MET A 192 -0.16 6.03 25.27
N GLY A 193 0.94 6.44 25.92
CA GLY A 193 2.11 7.02 25.26
C GLY A 193 2.79 6.04 24.31
N GLN A 194 2.90 4.77 24.68
CA GLN A 194 3.42 3.72 23.78
C GLN A 194 2.50 3.50 22.57
N PHE A 195 1.17 3.49 22.76
CA PHE A 195 0.23 3.39 21.66
C PHE A 195 0.35 4.57 20.70
N GLN A 196 0.43 5.79 21.24
CA GLN A 196 0.64 7.00 20.45
C GLN A 196 1.94 6.92 19.63
N GLN A 197 3.03 6.40 20.20
CA GLN A 197 4.29 6.21 19.47
C GLN A 197 4.14 5.22 18.31
N LEU A 198 3.34 4.17 18.47
CA LEU A 198 3.04 3.24 17.38
C LEU A 198 2.26 3.94 16.26
N MET A 199 1.23 4.72 16.59
CA MET A 199 0.49 5.51 15.58
C MET A 199 1.39 6.52 14.84
N VAL A 200 2.34 7.14 15.53
CA VAL A 200 3.32 8.05 14.90
C VAL A 200 4.23 7.28 13.96
N ALA A 201 4.74 6.12 14.37
CA ALA A 201 5.60 5.28 13.55
C ALA A 201 4.87 4.80 12.28
N ASP A 202 3.61 4.40 12.41
CA ASP A 202 2.77 3.99 11.28
C ASP A 202 2.58 5.16 10.29
N LEU A 203 2.28 6.36 10.78
CA LEU A 203 2.13 7.56 9.93
C LEU A 203 3.45 7.96 9.24
N GLU A 204 4.59 7.82 9.93
CA GLU A 204 5.91 8.07 9.34
C GLU A 204 6.26 7.04 8.26
N ALA A 205 5.92 5.77 8.47
CA ALA A 205 6.10 4.71 7.48
C ALA A 205 5.27 5.01 6.21
N SER A 206 3.97 5.30 6.35
CA SER A 206 3.11 5.66 5.22
C SER A 206 3.60 6.90 4.47
N LYS A 207 4.17 7.88 5.19
CA LYS A 207 4.78 9.04 4.54
C LYS A 207 6.02 8.67 3.74
N GLY A 208 6.87 7.79 4.28
CA GLY A 208 8.04 7.27 3.59
C GLY A 208 7.67 6.57 2.29
N GLU A 209 6.69 5.67 2.35
CA GLU A 209 6.14 4.96 1.18
C GLU A 209 5.67 5.94 0.10
N MET A 210 4.86 6.95 0.44
CA MET A 210 4.41 7.94 -0.55
C MET A 210 5.56 8.76 -1.18
N GLU A 211 6.62 9.03 -0.41
CA GLU A 211 7.80 9.74 -0.94
C GLU A 211 8.60 8.87 -1.91
N GLU A 212 8.63 7.55 -1.69
CA GLU A 212 9.23 6.57 -2.59
C GLU A 212 8.39 6.42 -3.87
N ASP A 213 7.07 6.21 -3.76
CA ASP A 213 6.14 6.19 -4.91
C ASP A 213 6.28 7.44 -5.78
N ALA A 214 6.41 8.61 -5.14
CA ALA A 214 6.57 9.87 -5.86
C ALA A 214 7.91 9.97 -6.60
N LYS A 215 8.97 9.33 -6.11
CA LYS A 215 10.27 9.26 -6.78
C LYS A 215 10.22 8.29 -7.95
N GLU A 216 9.64 7.10 -7.76
CA GLU A 216 9.47 6.10 -8.82
C GLU A 216 8.66 6.66 -10.00
N LEU A 217 7.54 7.34 -9.71
CA LEU A 217 6.76 8.03 -10.74
C LEU A 217 7.54 9.13 -11.47
N GLN A 218 8.54 9.74 -10.84
CA GLN A 218 9.42 10.70 -11.53
C GLN A 218 10.44 10.00 -12.43
N GLU A 219 10.97 8.86 -12.00
CA GLU A 219 11.91 8.05 -12.76
C GLU A 219 11.25 7.47 -14.01
N ASP A 220 10.07 6.87 -13.88
CA ASP A 220 9.25 6.38 -15.00
C ASP A 220 8.97 7.46 -16.04
N ARG A 221 8.69 8.68 -15.56
CA ARG A 221 8.47 9.84 -16.44
C ARG A 221 9.74 10.26 -17.17
N ARG A 222 10.93 10.12 -16.56
CA ARG A 222 12.22 10.42 -17.20
C ARG A 222 12.54 9.37 -18.25
N GLU A 223 12.36 8.09 -17.95
CA GLU A 223 12.58 6.98 -18.87
C GLU A 223 11.64 7.07 -20.08
N SER A 224 10.35 7.28 -19.85
CA SER A 224 9.35 7.50 -20.91
C SER A 224 9.70 8.65 -21.87
N ARG A 225 10.44 9.67 -21.40
CA ARG A 225 10.92 10.78 -22.23
C ARG A 225 12.18 10.41 -23.00
N SER A 226 13.09 9.67 -22.37
CA SER A 226 14.30 9.13 -23.01
C SER A 226 13.94 8.20 -24.17
N ASP A 227 13.01 7.27 -23.94
CA ASP A 227 12.55 6.30 -24.94
C ASP A 227 11.92 6.98 -26.15
N ARG A 228 11.09 8.01 -25.92
CA ARG A 228 10.54 8.82 -27.02
C ARG A 228 11.67 9.46 -27.82
N ARG A 229 12.67 10.07 -27.16
CA ARG A 229 13.80 10.69 -27.85
C ARG A 229 14.63 9.69 -28.64
N GLN A 230 14.85 8.49 -28.13
CA GLN A 230 15.54 7.42 -28.86
C GLN A 230 14.74 6.96 -30.07
N ARG A 231 13.41 6.79 -29.94
CA ARG A 231 12.53 6.46 -31.09
C ARG A 231 12.55 7.53 -32.18
N TYR A 232 12.55 8.81 -31.80
CA TYR A 232 12.68 9.90 -32.77
C TYR A 232 14.01 9.84 -33.52
N ARG A 233 15.14 9.66 -32.80
CA ARG A 233 16.47 9.53 -33.44
C ARG A 233 16.56 8.33 -34.39
N ARG A 234 16.03 7.17 -33.99
CA ARG A 234 16.05 5.96 -34.83
C ARG A 234 15.21 6.08 -36.10
N ASN A 235 14.22 6.98 -36.13
CA ASN A 235 13.41 7.24 -37.33
C ASN A 235 14.01 8.33 -38.24
N GLU A 236 15.06 9.02 -37.79
CA GLU A 236 15.79 10.06 -38.55
C GLU A 236 17.05 9.50 -39.23
N GLU A 237 17.49 8.28 -38.88
CA GLU A 237 18.58 7.51 -39.50
C GLU A 237 18.05 6.56 -40.59
#